data_AF-A0A8T4LVL9-F1
#
_entry.id   AF-A0A8T4LVL9-F1
#
_cell.length_a   1.000
_cell.length_b   1.000
_cell.length_c   1.000
_cell.angle_alpha   90.00
_cell.angle_beta   90.00
_cell.angle_gamma   90.00
#
_symmetry.space_group_name_H-M   'P 1'
#
loop_
_entity.id
_entity.type
_entity.pdbx_description
1 polymer ?
#
loop_
_entity_poly.entity_id
_entity_poly.type
_entity_poly.pdbx_seq_one_letter_code
_entity_poly.pdbx_strand_id
1 'polypeptide(L)'
;MASQLHRRLETFLSGDDLGIAERVIAYFKVEGVRKHPSGYMGVTYEMIERNIPNSQHNDLKRVFEVLSSQGFINRKRRGHYYIPSKYFRRH
;
A
#
# COMPACT_ATOMS: atom_id res chain seq x y z
N MET A 1 14.52 13.49 7.02
CA MET A 1 15.19 12.17 6.89
C MET A 1 14.22 11.18 6.29
N ALA A 2 14.55 10.53 5.17
CA ALA A 2 13.71 9.49 4.58
C ALA A 2 13.56 8.29 5.53
N SER A 3 12.33 7.82 5.71
CA SER A 3 12.01 6.67 6.57
C SER A 3 12.67 5.38 6.05
N GLN A 4 12.92 4.39 6.92
CA GLN A 4 13.46 3.08 6.50
C GLN A 4 12.57 2.40 5.45
N LEU A 5 11.26 2.65 5.51
CA LEU A 5 10.30 2.16 4.51
C LEU A 5 10.53 2.82 3.14
N HIS A 6 10.76 4.13 3.11
CA HIS A 6 11.06 4.87 1.88
C HIS A 6 12.29 4.30 1.16
N ARG A 7 13.41 4.13 1.88
CA ARG A 7 14.65 3.57 1.29
C ARG A 7 14.47 2.17 0.72
N ARG A 8 13.63 1.35 1.36
CA ARG A 8 13.29 0.03 0.84
C ARG A 8 12.43 0.09 -0.41
N LEU A 9 11.51 1.05 -0.51
CA LEU A 9 10.70 1.25 -1.71
C LEU A 9 11.56 1.71 -2.88
N GLU A 10 12.51 2.62 -2.64
CA GLU A 10 13.50 3.09 -3.64
C GLU A 10 14.36 1.97 -4.24
N THR A 11 14.48 0.82 -3.55
CA THR A 11 15.20 -0.35 -4.10
C THR A 11 14.45 -1.02 -5.25
N PHE A 12 13.13 -0.84 -5.33
CA PHE A 12 12.25 -1.53 -6.28
C PHE A 12 11.49 -0.59 -7.22
N LEU A 13 11.30 0.66 -6.82
CA LEU A 13 10.47 1.64 -7.52
C LEU A 13 11.20 2.98 -7.59
N SER A 14 10.98 3.75 -8.64
CA SER A 14 11.59 5.06 -8.84
C SER A 14 10.61 6.01 -9.56
N GLY A 15 10.92 7.31 -9.54
CA GLY A 15 10.08 8.33 -10.19
C GLY A 15 8.63 8.29 -9.71
N ASP A 16 7.69 8.29 -10.66
CA ASP A 16 6.25 8.31 -10.38
C ASP A 16 5.76 7.07 -9.64
N ASP A 17 6.35 5.90 -9.90
CA ASP A 17 5.97 4.65 -9.23
C ASP A 17 6.23 4.69 -7.73
N LEU A 18 7.35 5.31 -7.33
CA LEU A 18 7.68 5.53 -5.93
C LEU A 18 6.62 6.44 -5.28
N GLY A 19 6.24 7.53 -5.96
CA GLY A 19 5.20 8.43 -5.47
C GLY A 19 3.81 7.76 -5.39
N ILE A 20 3.49 6.82 -6.30
CA ILE A 20 2.28 5.99 -6.19
C ILE A 20 2.38 5.07 -4.97
N ALA A 21 3.50 4.38 -4.79
CA ALA A 21 3.71 3.48 -3.66
C ALA A 21 3.58 4.19 -2.31
N GLU A 22 4.14 5.39 -2.18
CA GLU A 22 4.01 6.18 -0.96
C GLU A 22 2.55 6.56 -0.68
N ARG A 23 1.79 6.94 -1.70
CA ARG A 23 0.35 7.22 -1.57
C ARG A 23 -0.43 5.98 -1.16
N VAL A 24 -0.10 4.81 -1.72
CA VAL A 24 -0.69 3.52 -1.30
C VAL A 24 -0.41 3.27 0.18
N ILE A 25 0.85 3.35 0.60
CA ILE A 25 1.24 3.13 2.00
C ILE A 25 0.56 4.13 2.94
N ALA A 26 0.48 5.40 2.55
CA ALA A 26 -0.22 6.43 3.33
C ALA A 26 -1.72 6.11 3.47
N TYR A 27 -2.37 5.67 2.39
CA TYR A 27 -3.77 5.25 2.43
C TYR A 27 -4.00 4.08 3.39
N PHE A 28 -3.13 3.07 3.37
CA PHE A 28 -3.19 1.96 4.33
C PHE A 28 -2.97 2.39 5.79
N LYS A 29 -2.17 3.43 6.05
CA LYS A 29 -1.98 3.94 7.42
C LYS A 29 -3.27 4.54 7.99
N VAL A 30 -4.06 5.19 7.14
CA VAL A 30 -5.31 5.84 7.54
C VAL A 30 -6.47 4.85 7.56
N GLU A 31 -6.64 4.08 6.49
CA GLU A 31 -7.81 3.21 6.29
C GLU A 31 -7.59 1.76 6.74
N GLY A 32 -6.34 1.31 6.85
CA GLY A 32 -6.02 -0.09 7.19
C GLY A 32 -6.42 -0.51 8.61
N VAL A 33 -6.71 0.45 9.48
CA VAL A 33 -7.23 0.25 10.84
C VAL A 33 -8.76 0.35 10.92
N ARG A 34 -9.44 0.76 9.83
CA ARG A 34 -10.90 0.84 9.81
C ARG A 34 -11.51 -0.52 9.46
N LYS A 35 -12.64 -0.83 10.11
CA LYS A 35 -13.45 -2.00 9.79
C LYS A 35 -14.27 -1.69 8.56
N HIS A 36 -14.06 -2.45 7.49
CA HIS A 36 -14.83 -2.31 6.27
C HIS A 36 -16.31 -2.72 6.52
N PRO A 37 -17.30 -2.14 5.80
CA PRO A 37 -18.71 -2.54 5.92
C PRO A 37 -18.97 -4.03 5.69
N SER A 38 -18.07 -4.72 4.96
CA SER A 38 -18.08 -6.18 4.79
C SER A 38 -17.80 -6.97 6.07
N GLY A 39 -17.44 -6.29 7.17
CA GLY A 39 -17.08 -6.89 8.46
C GLY A 39 -15.60 -7.21 8.63
N TYR A 40 -14.78 -7.05 7.57
CA TYR A 40 -13.35 -7.38 7.57
C TYR A 40 -12.47 -6.15 7.77
N MET A 41 -11.32 -6.35 8.43
CA MET A 41 -10.34 -5.28 8.65
C MET A 41 -9.31 -5.23 7.52
N GLY A 42 -9.05 -4.04 7.01
CA GLY A 42 -8.05 -3.77 5.98
C GLY A 42 -8.66 -3.27 4.68
N VAL A 43 -7.78 -2.84 3.78
CA VAL A 43 -8.13 -2.13 2.55
C VAL A 43 -8.20 -3.11 1.37
N THR A 44 -9.15 -2.95 0.45
CA THR A 44 -9.19 -3.72 -0.80
C THR A 44 -8.48 -2.98 -1.93
N TYR A 45 -8.13 -3.70 -3.00
CA TYR A 45 -7.54 -3.06 -4.19
C TYR A 45 -8.47 -1.99 -4.80
N GLU A 46 -9.76 -2.28 -4.92
CA GLU A 46 -10.77 -1.34 -5.44
C GLU A 46 -10.85 -0.04 -4.62
N MET A 47 -10.69 -0.14 -3.29
CA MET A 47 -10.64 1.04 -2.43
C MET A 47 -9.41 1.90 -2.73
N ILE A 48 -8.26 1.28 -2.93
CA ILE A 48 -7.00 1.96 -3.27
C ILE A 48 -7.16 2.67 -4.61
N GLU A 49 -7.65 1.95 -5.61
CA GLU A 49 -7.87 2.47 -6.96
C GLU A 49 -8.78 3.71 -6.97
N ARG A 50 -9.87 3.68 -6.19
CA ARG A 50 -10.79 4.82 -6.08
C ARG A 50 -10.21 6.04 -5.35
N ASN A 51 -9.24 5.84 -4.45
CA ASN A 51 -8.75 6.87 -3.54
C ASN A 51 -7.34 7.37 -3.85
N ILE A 52 -6.65 6.78 -4.83
CA ILE A 52 -5.35 7.26 -5.31
C ILE A 52 -5.55 7.91 -6.68
N PRO A 53 -5.93 9.21 -6.71
CA PRO A 53 -6.15 9.92 -7.95
C PRO A 53 -4.84 10.07 -8.74
N ASN A 54 -4.98 10.14 -10.07
CA ASN A 54 -3.90 10.47 -11.02
C ASN A 54 -2.78 9.43 -11.13
N SER A 55 -3.08 8.16 -10.92
CA SER A 55 -2.24 7.07 -11.44
C SER A 55 -2.93 6.49 -12.67
N GLN A 56 -2.22 6.26 -13.77
CA GLN A 56 -2.80 5.44 -14.82
C GLN A 56 -3.10 4.06 -14.20
N HIS A 57 -4.23 3.45 -14.53
CA HIS A 57 -4.65 2.18 -13.93
C HIS A 57 -3.54 1.11 -13.99
N ASN A 58 -2.78 1.09 -15.09
CA ASN A 58 -1.66 0.18 -15.29
C ASN A 58 -0.49 0.43 -14.32
N ASP A 59 -0.20 1.70 -14.00
CA ASP A 59 0.89 2.07 -13.09
C ASP A 59 0.54 1.67 -11.66
N LEU A 60 -0.69 1.94 -11.23
CA LEU A 60 -1.16 1.52 -9.90
C LEU A 60 -1.12 0.01 -9.75
N LYS A 61 -1.60 -0.73 -10.75
CA LYS A 61 -1.59 -2.19 -10.73
C LYS A 61 -0.17 -2.74 -10.62
N ARG A 62 0.75 -2.24 -11.45
CA ARG A 62 2.16 -2.64 -11.42
C ARG A 62 2.80 -2.35 -10.07
N VAL A 63 2.61 -1.14 -9.53
CA VAL A 63 3.12 -0.76 -8.21
C VAL A 63 2.55 -1.67 -7.13
N PHE A 64 1.25 -1.94 -7.17
CA PHE A 64 0.58 -2.81 -6.20
C PHE A 64 1.14 -4.24 -6.23
N GLU A 65 1.41 -4.79 -7.42
CA GLU A 65 2.04 -6.10 -7.60
C GLU A 65 3.46 -6.14 -7.03
N VAL A 66 4.26 -5.08 -7.23
CA VAL A 66 5.58 -4.95 -6.59
C VAL A 66 5.45 -4.89 -5.08
N LEU A 67 4.55 -4.06 -4.55
CA LEU A 67 4.32 -3.96 -3.11
C LEU A 67 3.89 -5.30 -2.50
N SER A 68 3.04 -6.07 -3.20
CA SER A 68 2.58 -7.37 -2.72
C SER A 68 3.65 -8.45 -2.84
N SER A 69 4.41 -8.49 -3.94
CA SER A 69 5.46 -9.51 -4.16
C SER A 69 6.63 -9.34 -3.19
N GLN A 70 7.00 -8.09 -2.88
CA GLN A 70 8.06 -7.78 -1.91
C GLN A 70 7.57 -7.81 -0.45
N GLY A 71 6.30 -8.11 -0.21
CA GLY A 71 5.72 -8.21 1.13
C GLY A 71 5.69 -6.88 1.89
N PHE A 72 5.57 -5.75 1.17
CA PHE A 72 5.21 -4.45 1.76
C PHE A 72 3.73 -4.41 2.15
N ILE A 73 2.90 -5.07 1.35
CA ILE A 73 1.49 -5.33 1.65
C ILE A 73 1.24 -6.84 1.54
N ASN A 74 0.40 -7.36 2.43
CA ASN A 74 0.04 -8.77 2.45
C ASN A 74 -1.47 -8.91 2.31
N ARG A 75 -1.90 -9.96 1.60
CA ARG A 75 -3.31 -10.28 1.42
C ARG A 75 -3.88 -10.99 2.65
N LYS A 76 -5.00 -10.51 3.15
CA LYS A 76 -5.91 -11.19 4.09
C LYS A 76 -7.00 -11.94 3.31
N ARG A 77 -7.92 -12.55 4.05
CA ARG A 77 -9.12 -13.17 3.47
C ARG A 77 -9.97 -12.14 2.71
N ARG A 78 -10.69 -12.64 1.69
CA ARG A 78 -11.68 -11.89 0.90
C ARG A 78 -11.14 -10.62 0.21
N GLY A 79 -9.88 -10.63 -0.21
CA GLY A 79 -9.31 -9.52 -1.00
C GLY A 79 -9.00 -8.25 -0.20
N HIS A 80 -9.03 -8.32 1.13
CA HIS A 80 -8.49 -7.27 1.98
C HIS A 80 -6.97 -7.42 2.09
N TYR A 81 -6.28 -6.32 2.34
CA TYR A 81 -4.83 -6.26 2.47
C TYR A 81 -4.45 -5.54 3.76
N TYR A 82 -3.21 -5.72 4.19
CA TYR A 82 -2.62 -4.99 5.31
C TYR A 82 -1.12 -4.77 5.11
N ILE A 83 -0.58 -3.77 5.79
CA ILE A 83 0.86 -3.58 5.89
C ILE A 83 1.37 -4.32 7.14
N PRO A 84 2.41 -5.17 7.03
CA PRO A 84 3.04 -5.81 8.17
C PRO A 84 3.54 -4.81 9.23
N SER A 85 3.36 -5.15 10.51
CA SER A 85 3.71 -4.28 11.65
C SER A 85 5.19 -3.87 11.71
N LYS A 86 6.09 -4.64 11.09
CA LYS A 86 7.53 -4.32 10.97
C LYS A 86 7.80 -2.95 10.32
N TYR A 87 6.87 -2.45 9.50
CA TYR A 87 6.98 -1.14 8.85
C TYR A 87 6.37 0.01 9.66
N PHE A 88 5.69 -0.31 10.78
CA PHE A 88 5.08 0.67 11.69
C PHE A 88 5.80 0.79 13.03
N ARG A 89 6.87 0.03 13.27
CA ARG A 89 7.64 0.14 14.51
C ARG A 89 8.27 1.54 14.59
N ARG A 90 7.75 2.35 15.51
CA ARG A 90 8.41 3.55 16.04
C ARG A 90 9.65 3.08 16.82
N HIS A 91 10.81 3.64 16.49
CA HIS A 91 11.84 3.87 17.49
C HIS A 91 11.52 5.21 18.15
#